data_AF-Q7X1E8-F1
#
_entry.id   AF-Q7X1E8-F1
#
_cell.length_a   1.000
_cell.length_b   1.000
_cell.length_c   1.000
_cell.angle_alpha   90.00
_cell.angle_beta   90.00
_cell.angle_gamma   90.00
#
_symmetry.space_group_name_H-M   'P 1'
#
loop_
_entity.id
_entity.type
_entity.pdbx_description
1 polymer ?
#
loop_
_entity_poly.entity_id
_entity_poly.type
_entity_poly.pdbx_seq_one_letter_code
_entity_poly.pdbx_strand_id
1 'polypeptide(L)' 'MDKARGMGLRTIALTGGTGGKLKDSADLAIVVPSKMTPRIQETHITLGHAVCELVEEELFCLIRKRRKTCSLVFGNK' A
#
# COMPACT_ATOMS: atom_id res chain seq x y z
N MET A 1 12.62 -5.29 8.39
CA MET A 1 12.84 -4.67 7.06
C MET A 1 14.13 -5.14 6.43
N ASP A 2 15.23 -5.28 7.18
CA ASP A 2 16.54 -5.64 6.61
C ASP A 2 16.58 -7.02 5.93
N LYS A 3 15.87 -8.02 6.48
CA LYS A 3 15.75 -9.32 5.81
C LYS A 3 15.00 -9.23 4.47
N ALA A 4 13.93 -8.45 4.40
CA ALA A 4 13.18 -8.22 3.17
C ALA A 4 14.04 -7.49 2.12
N ARG A 5 14.81 -6.48 2.55
CA ARG A 5 15.82 -5.80 1.71
C ARG A 5 16.87 -6.76 1.19
N GLY A 6 17.41 -7.64 2.04
CA GLY A 6 18.37 -8.67 1.64
C GLY A 6 17.81 -9.67 0.62
N MET A 7 16.49 -9.80 0.54
CA MET A 7 15.79 -10.63 -0.45
C MET A 7 15.31 -9.85 -1.68
N GLY A 8 15.64 -8.55 -1.79
CA GLY A 8 15.18 -7.69 -2.90
C GLY A 8 13.68 -7.39 -2.89
N LEU A 9 13.00 -7.58 -1.75
CA LEU A 9 11.55 -7.34 -1.62
C LEU A 9 11.27 -5.86 -1.32
N ARG A 10 10.21 -5.33 -1.93
CA ARG A 10 9.64 -4.02 -1.59
C ARG A 10 8.80 -4.14 -0.32
N THR A 11 8.87 -3.11 0.53
CA THR A 11 8.26 -3.09 1.85
C THR A 11 7.29 -1.93 1.98
N ILE A 12 6.08 -2.24 2.44
CA ILE A 12 5.06 -1.24 2.77
C ILE A 12 4.74 -1.38 4.26
N ALA A 13 4.87 -0.29 5.02
CA ALA A 13 4.54 -0.26 6.43
C ALA A 13 3.17 0.39 6.67
N LEU A 14 2.28 -0.32 7.37
CA LEU A 14 1.02 0.23 7.87
C LEU A 14 1.21 0.63 9.33
N THR A 15 1.09 1.91 9.63
CA THR A 15 1.36 2.46 10.97
C THR A 15 0.30 3.48 11.37
N GLY A 16 0.38 3.97 12.60
CA GLY A 16 -0.48 5.04 13.11
C GLY A 16 0.29 6.06 13.93
N GLY A 17 -0.38 7.16 14.29
CA GLY A 17 0.20 8.25 15.05
C GLY A 17 1.28 8.98 14.25
N THR A 18 2.51 8.92 14.73
CA THR A 18 3.68 9.52 14.05
C THR A 18 4.39 8.54 13.09
N GLY A 19 3.92 7.29 13.02
CA GLY A 19 4.54 6.22 12.23
C GLY A 19 5.74 5.53 12.89
N GLY A 20 6.35 6.18 13.89
CA GLY A 20 7.48 5.64 14.65
C GLY A 20 8.69 5.29 13.77
N LYS A 21 9.58 4.45 14.31
CA LYS A 21 10.82 4.03 13.62
C LYS A 21 10.55 3.24 12.33
N LEU A 22 9.36 2.66 12.19
CA LEU A 22 9.02 1.81 11.06
C LEU A 22 8.78 2.62 9.78
N LYS A 23 8.32 3.87 9.92
CA LYS A 23 8.09 4.80 8.80
C LYS A 23 9.35 4.99 7.96
N ASP A 24 10.49 5.18 8.61
CA ASP A 24 11.76 5.47 7.94
C ASP A 24 12.48 4.21 7.44
N SER A 25 12.03 3.04 7.91
CA SER A 25 12.64 1.75 7.58
C SER A 25 12.00 1.05 6.38
N ALA A 26 10.83 1.49 5.93
CA ALA A 26 10.09 0.89 4.82
C ALA A 26 10.21 1.74 3.54
N ASP A 27 10.02 1.12 2.36
CA ASP A 27 10.05 1.85 1.08
C ASP A 27 8.84 2.78 0.92
N LEU A 28 7.71 2.39 1.50
CA LEU A 28 6.50 3.20 1.61
C LEU A 28 5.90 3.02 3.00
N ALA A 29 5.50 4.12 3.63
CA ALA A 29 4.82 4.09 4.92
C ALA A 29 3.47 4.80 4.84
N ILE A 30 2.40 4.06 5.15
CA ILE A 30 1.05 4.60 5.28
C ILE A 30 0.79 4.83 6.77
N VAL A 31 0.77 6.10 7.16
CA VAL A 31 0.63 6.53 8.56
C VAL A 31 -0.79 7.03 8.79
N VAL A 32 -1.58 6.31 9.57
CA VAL A 32 -2.92 6.74 9.96
C VAL A 32 -2.80 7.89 10.99
N PRO A 33 -3.37 9.08 10.75
CA PRO A 33 -3.23 10.24 11.62
C PRO A 33 -4.14 10.15 12.85
N SER A 34 -4.03 9.06 13.61
CA SER A 34 -4.77 8.80 14.85
C SER A 34 -3.82 8.22 15.89
N LYS A 35 -4.07 8.51 17.17
CA LYS A 35 -3.37 7.88 18.31
C LYS A 35 -4.17 6.73 18.93
N MET A 36 -5.41 6.53 18.49
CA MET A 36 -6.28 5.48 19.01
C MET A 36 -6.06 4.20 18.21
N THR A 37 -5.51 3.17 18.87
CA THR A 37 -5.28 1.84 18.26
C THR A 37 -6.51 1.28 17.56
N PRO A 38 -7.74 1.34 18.11
CA PRO A 38 -8.93 0.84 17.41
C PRO A 38 -9.18 1.54 16.07
N ARG A 39 -9.06 2.88 16.02
CA ARG A 39 -9.22 3.66 14.79
C ARG A 39 -8.13 3.37 13.76
N ILE A 40 -6.90 3.15 14.22
CA ILE A 40 -5.79 2.77 13.35
C ILE A 40 -6.09 1.41 12.71
N GLN A 41 -6.55 0.43 13.50
CA GLN A 41 -6.89 -0.90 13.01
C GLN A 41 -8.09 -0.89 12.04
N GLU A 42 -9.17 -0.18 12.36
CA GLU A 42 -10.30 0.03 11.45
C GLU A 42 -9.82 0.57 10.09
N THR A 43 -8.96 1.59 10.12
CA THR A 43 -8.40 2.19 8.90
C THR A 43 -7.52 1.22 8.13
N HIS A 44 -6.68 0.42 8.80
CA HIS A 44 -5.83 -0.59 8.16
C HIS A 44 -6.66 -1.70 7.50
N ILE A 45 -7.77 -2.11 8.11
CA ILE A 45 -8.70 -3.07 7.51
C ILE A 45 -9.32 -2.49 6.24
N THR A 46 -9.86 -1.27 6.30
CA THR A 46 -10.41 -0.58 5.12
C THR A 46 -9.38 -0.42 4.01
N LEU A 47 -8.14 -0.04 4.37
CA LEU A 47 -7.05 0.08 3.42
C LEU A 47 -6.70 -1.27 2.78
N GLY A 48 -6.67 -2.35 3.56
CA GLY A 48 -6.46 -3.70 3.03
C GLY A 48 -7.51 -4.07 1.99
N HIS A 49 -8.79 -3.78 2.26
CA HIS A 49 -9.86 -4.01 1.29
C HIS A 49 -9.70 -3.17 0.02
N ALA A 50 -9.35 -1.88 0.14
CA ALA A 50 -9.10 -1.02 -1.02
C ALA A 50 -7.92 -1.51 -1.87
N VAL A 51 -6.84 -2.00 -1.24
CA VAL A 51 -5.70 -2.58 -1.96
C VAL A 51 -6.12 -3.85 -2.70
N CYS A 52 -6.88 -4.74 -2.07
CA CYS A 52 -7.39 -5.93 -2.73
C CYS A 52 -8.27 -5.59 -3.94
N GLU A 53 -9.17 -4.61 -3.80
CA GLU A 53 -10.03 -4.13 -4.89
C GLU A 53 -9.18 -3.59 -6.06
N LEU A 54 -8.18 -2.75 -5.79
CA LEU A 54 -7.28 -2.22 -6.82
C LEU A 54 -6.47 -3.32 -7.51
N VAL A 55 -5.98 -4.31 -6.76
CA VAL A 55 -5.25 -5.45 -7.31
C VAL A 55 -6.16 -6.31 -8.18
N GLU A 56 -7.41 -6.52 -7.77
CA GLU A 56 -8.40 -7.25 -8.54
C GLU A 56 -8.77 -6.52 -9.83
N GLU A 57 -8.96 -5.21 -9.77
CA GLU A 57 -9.19 -4.36 -10.94
C GLU A 57 -8.04 -4.47 -11.97
N GLU A 58 -6.78 -4.39 -11.50
CA GLU A 58 -5.61 -4.42 -12.37
C GLU A 58 -5.34 -5.82 -12.95
N LEU A 59 -5.50 -6.88 -12.15
CA LEU A 59 -5.23 -8.24 -12.59
C LEU A 59 -6.34 -8.84 -13.44
N PHE A 60 -7.61 -8.54 -13.12
CA PHE A 60 -8.75 -9.21 -13.74
C PHE A 60 -9.56 -8.31 -14.68
N CYS A 61 -9.25 -7.01 -14.79
CA CYS A 61 -9.95 -6.05 -15.66
C CYS A 61 -11.49 -6.12 -15.47
N LEU A 62 -11.95 -6.51 -14.29
CA LEU A 62 -13.36 -6.66 -13.96
C LEU A 62 -13.92 -5.27 -13.65
N ILE A 63 -14.45 -4.63 -14.69
CA ILE A 63 -15.39 -3.52 -14.61
C ILE A 63 -14.76 -2.15 -14.22
N ARG A 64 -14.00 -1.53 -15.14
CA ARG A 64 -14.02 -0.07 -15.34
C ARG A 64 -13.58 0.32 -16.75
N LYS A 65 -14.53 0.42 -17.70
CA LYS A 65 -14.32 1.09 -19.01
C LYS A 65 -14.13 2.62 -18.93
N ARG A 66 -13.70 3.18 -17.79
CA ARG A 66 -13.41 4.63 -17.67
C ARG A 66 -12.23 4.90 -16.75
N ARG A 67 -11.02 4.81 -17.32
CA ARG A 67 -10.02 5.88 -17.37
C ARG A 67 -9.02 5.53 -18.48
N LYS A 68 -8.97 6.37 -19.53
CA LYS A 68 -7.85 6.38 -20.48
C LYS A 68 -6.60 6.74 -19.67
N THR A 69 -5.76 5.74 -19.37
CA THR A 69 -4.29 5.76 -19.26
C THR A 69 -3.86 4.55 -18.39
N CYS A 70 -3.90 3.34 -18.96
CA CYS A 70 -2.96 2.29 -18.57
C CYS A 70 -2.19 1.88 -19.83
N SER A 71 -1.41 2.83 -20.31
CA SER A 71 -0.49 2.66 -21.43
C SER A 71 0.74 3.51 -21.13
N LEU A 72 1.45 3.25 -20.01
CA LEU A 72 2.78 3.80 -19.67
C LEU A 72 3.22 3.46 -18.23
N VAL A 73 3.34 2.18 -17.85
CA VAL A 73 4.18 1.83 -16.67
C VAL A 73 5.09 0.61 -16.90
N PHE A 74 4.80 -0.27 -17.87
CA PHE A 74 5.78 -1.28 -18.32
C PHE A 74 6.25 -0.99 -19.75
N GLY A 75 6.86 0.19 -19.93
CA GLY A 75 7.71 0.48 -21.08
C GLY A 75 9.16 0.31 -20.65
N ASN A 76 9.82 -0.72 -21.17
CA ASN A 76 11.26 -0.95 -21.09
C ASN A 76 12.07 0.36 -21.06
N LYS A 77 12.82 0.55 -19.98
CA LYS A 77 14.19 1.05 -20.04
C LYS A 77 15.05 0.16 -19.15
#